data_AF-A0A5C6YSK8-F1
#
_entry.id   AF-A0A5C6YSK8-F1
#
_cell.length_a   1.000
_cell.length_b   1.000
_cell.length_c   1.000
_cell.angle_alpha   90.00
_cell.angle_beta   90.00
_cell.angle_gamma   90.00
#
_symmetry.space_group_name_H-M   'P 1'
#
loop_
_entity.id
_entity.type
_entity.pdbx_description
1 polymer ?
#
loop_
_entity_poly.entity_id
_entity_poly.type
_entity_poly.pdbx_seq_one_letter_code
_entity_poly.pdbx_strand_id
1 'polypeptide(L)'
;MKKQIHNLKEMEVYRKSLRNNSNSAEAFLWNFLKGSKLEGRKFRRQHSIKHYIVDFYCPSEKLIVELDGQVHLNNTADEYDRKREKDLENLGFTVIRFENKMVFDLLPSVLKDIKDHFKNNT
;
A
#
# COMPACT_ATOMS: atom_id res chain seq x y z
N MET A 1 -20.08 -14.55 -11.58
CA MET A 1 -18.85 -14.90 -10.82
C MET A 1 -18.06 -13.63 -10.55
N LYS A 2 -17.74 -13.30 -9.30
CA LYS A 2 -16.79 -12.21 -9.02
C LYS A 2 -15.41 -12.66 -9.49
N LYS A 3 -14.81 -11.95 -10.44
CA LYS A 3 -13.44 -12.23 -10.90
C LYS A 3 -12.50 -12.06 -9.70
N GLN A 4 -11.65 -13.05 -9.43
CA GLN A 4 -10.63 -12.93 -8.39
C GLN A 4 -9.65 -11.84 -8.83
N ILE A 5 -9.56 -10.75 -8.06
CA ILE A 5 -8.64 -9.63 -8.36
C ILE A 5 -7.42 -9.62 -7.45
N HIS A 6 -7.39 -10.39 -6.36
CA HIS A 6 -6.31 -10.34 -5.37
C HIS A 6 -5.36 -11.52 -5.51
N ASN A 7 -4.06 -11.24 -5.39
CA ASN A 7 -3.00 -12.25 -5.40
C ASN A 7 -3.10 -13.22 -6.58
N LEU A 8 -3.30 -12.68 -7.78
CA LEU A 8 -3.24 -13.45 -9.03
C LEU A 8 -1.95 -14.28 -9.09
N LYS A 9 -2.07 -15.50 -9.61
CA LYS A 9 -0.97 -16.48 -9.63
C LYS A 9 0.21 -15.97 -10.45
N GLU A 10 -0.05 -15.29 -11.58
CA GLU A 10 0.99 -14.65 -12.40
C GLU A 10 1.83 -13.61 -11.63
N MET A 11 1.28 -13.00 -10.58
CA MET A 11 1.98 -11.99 -9.78
C MET A 11 2.78 -12.59 -8.62
N GLU A 12 2.75 -13.91 -8.41
CA GLU A 12 3.36 -14.53 -7.23
C GLU A 12 4.88 -14.34 -7.16
N VAL A 13 5.58 -14.52 -8.27
CA VAL A 13 7.04 -14.39 -8.33
C VAL A 13 7.45 -12.95 -8.01
N TYR A 14 6.80 -11.96 -8.62
CA TYR A 14 7.04 -10.55 -8.37
C TYR A 14 6.79 -10.16 -6.90
N ARG A 15 5.65 -10.58 -6.34
CA ARG A 15 5.34 -10.34 -4.92
C ARG A 15 6.37 -10.97 -3.98
N LYS A 16 6.86 -12.18 -4.29
CA LYS A 16 7.91 -12.85 -3.50
C LYS A 16 9.23 -12.07 -3.60
N SER A 17 9.61 -11.65 -4.79
CA SER A 17 10.82 -10.83 -5.00
C SER A 17 10.77 -9.52 -4.22
N LEU A 18 9.68 -8.75 -4.34
CA LEU A 18 9.52 -7.49 -3.63
C LEU A 18 9.52 -7.67 -2.11
N ARG A 19 8.93 -8.76 -1.60
CA ARG A 19 8.99 -9.07 -0.17
C ARG A 19 10.40 -9.36 0.35
N ASN A 20 11.28 -9.89 -0.49
CA ASN A 20 12.65 -10.22 -0.13
C ASN A 20 13.60 -9.02 -0.32
N ASN A 21 13.23 -8.07 -1.18
CA ASN A 21 14.02 -6.90 -1.52
C ASN A 21 13.31 -5.59 -1.12
N SER A 22 12.57 -5.63 0.00
CA SER A 22 11.82 -4.48 0.52
C SER A 22 12.78 -3.38 0.96
N ASN A 23 12.46 -2.12 0.65
CA ASN A 23 13.30 -1.00 1.04
C ASN A 23 13.28 -0.78 2.57
N SER A 24 14.21 0.03 3.09
CA SER A 24 14.33 0.25 4.55
C SER A 24 13.09 0.89 5.16
N ALA A 25 12.42 1.81 4.45
CA ALA A 25 11.22 2.49 4.89
C ALA A 25 10.03 1.51 5.00
N GLU A 26 9.83 0.66 3.98
CA GLU A 26 8.84 -0.41 3.98
C GLU A 26 9.09 -1.38 5.14
N ALA A 27 10.33 -1.86 5.29
CA ALA A 27 10.69 -2.79 6.35
C ALA A 27 10.44 -2.18 7.75
N PHE A 28 10.74 -0.88 7.90
CA PHE A 28 10.53 -0.14 9.13
C PHE A 28 9.03 0.00 9.45
N LEU A 29 8.23 0.55 8.54
CA LEU A 29 6.79 0.72 8.73
C LEU A 29 6.08 -0.63 8.96
N TRP A 30 6.52 -1.68 8.26
CA TRP A 30 5.97 -3.03 8.43
C TRP A 30 6.04 -3.54 9.87
N ASN A 31 7.06 -3.14 10.65
CA ASN A 31 7.17 -3.55 12.06
C ASN A 31 6.03 -3.02 12.95
N PHE A 32 5.38 -1.92 12.53
CA PHE A 32 4.26 -1.27 13.21
C PHE A 32 2.89 -1.73 12.67
N LEU A 33 2.84 -2.25 11.44
CA LEU A 33 1.60 -2.73 10.83
C LEU A 33 1.38 -4.24 10.98
N LYS A 34 2.45 -5.03 10.99
CA LYS A 34 2.38 -6.50 11.02
C LYS A 34 1.70 -7.01 12.29
N GLY A 35 0.99 -8.13 12.16
CA GLY A 35 0.35 -8.78 13.31
C GLY A 35 -0.81 -7.97 13.90
N SER A 36 -1.47 -7.14 13.08
CA SER A 36 -2.62 -6.32 13.51
C SER A 36 -2.29 -5.32 14.64
N LYS A 37 -1.04 -4.87 14.70
CA LYS A 37 -0.57 -3.94 15.75
C LYS A 37 -1.24 -2.56 15.69
N LEU A 38 -1.63 -2.09 14.51
CA LEU A 38 -2.33 -0.82 14.36
C LEU A 38 -3.84 -1.04 14.52
N GLU A 39 -4.33 -0.81 15.75
CA GLU A 39 -5.76 -0.89 16.13
C GLU A 39 -6.47 -2.21 15.73
N GLY A 40 -5.74 -3.33 15.75
CA GLY A 40 -6.30 -4.64 15.38
C GLY A 40 -6.51 -4.84 13.88
N ARG A 41 -6.22 -3.83 13.04
CA ARG A 41 -6.43 -3.90 11.58
C ARG A 41 -5.33 -4.72 10.91
N LYS A 42 -5.74 -5.70 10.10
CA LYS A 42 -4.80 -6.59 9.41
C LYS A 42 -4.23 -5.93 8.16
N PHE A 43 -2.92 -5.72 8.14
CA PHE A 43 -2.19 -5.31 6.94
C PHE A 43 -1.51 -6.50 6.26
N ARG A 44 -1.40 -6.43 4.93
CA ARG A 44 -0.61 -7.30 4.08
C ARG A 44 0.42 -6.45 3.36
N ARG A 45 1.65 -6.95 3.21
CA ARG A 45 2.70 -6.26 2.44
C ARG A 45 2.86 -6.85 1.04
N GLN A 46 3.23 -6.01 0.07
CA GLN A 46 3.50 -6.39 -1.32
C GLN A 46 2.38 -7.28 -1.88
N HIS A 47 1.15 -6.76 -1.77
CA HIS A 47 -0.09 -7.46 -2.11
C HIS A 47 -0.52 -7.07 -3.52
N SER A 48 -0.94 -8.03 -4.35
CA SER A 48 -1.39 -7.70 -5.70
C SER A 48 -2.89 -7.50 -5.79
N ILE A 49 -3.28 -6.50 -6.57
CA ILE A 49 -4.64 -6.13 -6.94
C ILE A 49 -4.65 -5.98 -8.46
N LYS A 50 -5.32 -6.89 -9.16
CA LYS A 50 -5.13 -7.15 -10.59
C LYS A 50 -3.63 -7.31 -10.89
N HIS A 51 -3.09 -6.50 -11.81
CA HIS A 51 -1.70 -6.47 -12.21
C HIS A 51 -0.85 -5.46 -11.41
N TYR A 52 -1.44 -4.75 -10.45
CA TYR A 52 -0.72 -3.83 -9.58
C TYR A 52 -0.26 -4.55 -8.31
N ILE A 53 0.98 -4.28 -7.87
CA ILE A 53 1.45 -4.64 -6.53
C ILE A 53 1.54 -3.34 -5.74
N VAL A 54 1.02 -3.38 -4.51
CA VAL A 54 1.02 -2.25 -3.58
C VAL A 54 1.82 -2.61 -2.32
N ASP A 55 2.48 -1.62 -1.71
CA ASP A 55 3.39 -1.86 -0.59
C ASP A 55 2.66 -2.40 0.63
N PHE A 56 1.55 -1.78 1.02
CA PHE A 56 0.67 -2.29 2.06
C PHE A 56 -0.80 -2.21 1.67
N TYR A 57 -1.56 -3.21 2.11
CA TYR A 57 -3.00 -3.30 1.91
C TYR A 57 -3.72 -3.74 3.18
N CYS A 58 -4.71 -2.97 3.60
CA CYS A 58 -5.63 -3.28 4.68
C CYS A 58 -7.00 -3.72 4.14
N PRO A 59 -7.35 -5.03 4.19
CA PRO A 59 -8.57 -5.53 3.57
C PRO A 59 -9.88 -5.03 4.20
N SER A 60 -9.93 -4.82 5.53
CA SER A 60 -11.15 -4.34 6.19
C SER A 60 -11.49 -2.92 5.78
N GLU A 61 -10.46 -2.09 5.62
CA GLU A 61 -10.61 -0.67 5.29
C GLU A 61 -10.71 -0.44 3.78
N LYS A 62 -10.27 -1.41 2.97
CA LYS A 62 -9.96 -1.21 1.54
C LYS A 62 -8.92 -0.08 1.35
N LEU A 63 -7.98 0.01 2.28
CA LEU A 63 -6.92 1.02 2.29
C LEU A 63 -5.63 0.45 1.72
N ILE A 64 -5.00 1.21 0.84
CA ILE A 64 -3.69 0.98 0.27
C ILE A 64 -2.76 2.07 0.80
N VAL A 65 -1.59 1.66 1.29
CA VAL A 65 -0.53 2.57 1.74
C VAL A 65 0.71 2.32 0.88
N GLU A 66 1.21 3.37 0.25
CA GLU A 66 2.41 3.33 -0.60
C GLU A 66 3.52 4.20 -0.03
N LEU A 67 4.75 3.74 -0.18
CA LEU A 67 5.93 4.48 0.22
C LEU A 67 6.72 4.89 -1.03
N ASP A 68 6.79 6.19 -1.26
CA ASP A 68 7.47 6.74 -2.42
C ASP A 68 8.94 7.05 -2.11
N GLY A 69 9.83 6.57 -2.97
CA GLY A 69 11.26 6.85 -2.89
C GLY A 69 11.66 8.16 -3.58
N GLN A 70 10.86 8.65 -4.53
CA GLN A 70 11.09 9.88 -5.29
C GLN A 70 9.90 10.11 -6.24
N VAL A 71 9.22 11.25 -6.11
CA VAL A 71 8.35 11.78 -7.17
C VAL A 71 9.25 12.14 -8.35
N HIS A 72 9.53 11.18 -9.23
CA HIS A 72 10.26 11.46 -10.45
C HIS A 72 9.32 12.18 -11.41
N LEU A 73 9.45 13.51 -11.44
CA LEU A 73 8.90 14.44 -12.43
C LEU A 73 9.45 14.11 -13.84
N ASN A 74 9.00 12.99 -14.40
CA ASN A 74 9.07 12.68 -15.81
C ASN A 74 7.64 12.56 -16.30
N ASN A 75 7.22 13.42 -17.23
CA ASN A 75 5.82 13.54 -17.69
C ASN A 75 5.17 12.19 -18.11
N THR A 76 5.96 11.18 -18.50
CA THR A 76 5.48 9.83 -18.85
C THR A 76 5.24 8.92 -17.63
N ALA A 77 5.96 9.13 -16.52
CA ALA A 77 5.72 8.43 -15.26
C ALA A 77 4.41 8.91 -14.62
N ASP A 78 4.11 10.21 -14.73
CA ASP A 78 2.90 10.84 -14.19
C ASP A 78 1.60 10.27 -14.78
N GLU A 79 1.56 9.98 -16.09
CA GLU A 79 0.35 9.43 -16.72
C GLU A 79 0.11 7.97 -16.33
N TYR A 80 1.16 7.17 -16.21
CA TYR A 80 1.07 5.79 -15.76
C TYR A 80 0.64 5.70 -14.30
N ASP A 81 1.19 6.56 -13.44
CA ASP A 81 0.83 6.64 -12.03
C ASP A 81 -0.60 7.11 -11.82
N ARG A 82 -1.05 8.15 -12.55
CA ARG A 82 -2.45 8.60 -12.51
C ARG A 82 -3.42 7.53 -12.97
N LYS A 83 -3.08 6.77 -14.01
CA LYS A 83 -3.91 5.65 -14.48
C LYS A 83 -3.99 4.54 -13.44
N ARG A 84 -2.85 4.18 -12.85
CA ARG A 84 -2.75 3.16 -11.80
C ARG A 84 -3.60 3.53 -10.59
N GLU A 85 -3.46 4.75 -10.09
CA GLU A 85 -4.22 5.25 -8.95
C GLU A 85 -5.72 5.23 -9.25
N LYS A 86 -6.14 5.81 -10.38
CA LYS A 86 -7.53 5.82 -10.82
C LYS A 86 -8.13 4.42 -10.99
N ASP A 87 -7.36 3.47 -11.49
CA ASP A 87 -7.81 2.08 -11.62
C ASP A 87 -8.06 1.41 -10.26
N LEU A 88 -7.24 1.70 -9.26
CA LEU A 88 -7.41 1.19 -7.89
C LEU A 88 -8.60 1.88 -7.20
N GLU A 89 -8.74 3.19 -7.36
CA GLU A 89 -9.89 3.95 -6.85
C GLU A 89 -11.21 3.47 -7.45
N ASN A 90 -11.25 3.21 -8.77
CA ASN A 90 -12.43 2.66 -9.45
C ASN A 90 -12.83 1.26 -8.94
N LEU A 91 -11.91 0.55 -8.29
CA LEU A 91 -12.20 -0.72 -7.61
C LEU A 91 -12.68 -0.52 -6.16
N GLY A 92 -12.78 0.73 -5.71
CA GLY A 92 -13.25 1.14 -4.39
C GLY A 92 -12.17 1.04 -3.31
N PHE A 93 -10.89 1.18 -3.68
CA PHE A 93 -9.79 1.30 -2.74
C PHE A 93 -9.46 2.78 -2.49
N THR A 94 -9.10 3.10 -1.25
CA THR A 94 -8.46 4.38 -0.93
C THR A 94 -6.95 4.18 -1.00
N VAL A 95 -6.24 5.08 -1.68
CA VAL A 95 -4.77 5.05 -1.78
C VAL A 95 -4.22 6.26 -1.04
N ILE A 96 -3.29 6.03 -0.12
CA ILE A 96 -2.51 7.10 0.54
C ILE A 96 -1.02 6.81 0.35
N ARG A 97 -0.23 7.88 0.18
CA ARG A 97 1.19 7.79 -0.14
C ARG A 97 2.01 8.66 0.80
N PHE A 98 3.13 8.12 1.26
CA PHE A 98 4.09 8.83 2.10
C PHE A 98 5.46 8.81 1.45
N GLU A 99 6.22 9.88 1.61
CA GLU A 99 7.65 9.82 1.29
C GLU A 99 8.39 8.90 2.25
N ASN A 100 9.38 8.16 1.75
CA ASN A 100 10.22 7.27 2.55
C ASN A 100 10.83 7.95 3.79
N LYS A 101 11.20 9.23 3.73
CA LYS A 101 11.75 9.93 4.90
C LYS A 101 10.73 10.09 6.04
N MET A 102 9.44 10.24 5.71
CA MET A 102 8.39 10.49 6.70
C MET A 102 8.18 9.31 7.64
N VAL A 103 8.41 8.08 7.18
CA VAL A 103 8.24 6.92 8.07
C VAL A 103 9.32 6.87 9.15
N PHE A 104 10.48 7.48 8.91
CA PHE A 104 11.56 7.58 9.90
C PHE A 104 11.39 8.82 10.78
N ASP A 105 11.14 9.97 10.15
CA ASP A 105 11.18 11.27 10.83
C ASP A 105 9.86 11.62 11.53
N LEU A 106 8.74 11.13 10.99
CA LEU A 106 7.37 11.54 11.36
C LEU A 106 6.45 10.34 11.58
N LEU A 107 7.00 9.22 12.07
CA LEU A 107 6.25 7.96 12.25
C LEU A 107 4.91 8.16 12.99
N PRO A 108 4.80 8.91 14.10
CA PRO A 108 3.51 9.11 14.78
C PRO A 108 2.45 9.73 13.87
N SER A 109 2.85 10.70 13.03
CA SER A 109 1.97 11.36 12.07
C SER A 109 1.55 10.42 10.95
N VAL A 110 2.47 9.62 10.41
CA VAL A 110 2.16 8.60 9.40
C VAL A 110 1.16 7.57 9.94
N LEU A 111 1.39 7.05 11.15
CA LEU A 111 0.47 6.10 11.78
C LEU A 111 -0.88 6.74 12.09
N LYS A 112 -0.91 8.02 12.49
CA LYS A 112 -2.16 8.76 12.69
C LYS A 112 -2.95 8.87 11.39
N ASP A 113 -2.30 9.29 10.31
CA ASP A 113 -2.95 9.47 9.02
C ASP A 113 -3.51 8.16 8.45
N ILE A 114 -2.76 7.05 8.58
CA ILE A 114 -3.27 5.70 8.24
C ILE A 114 -4.56 5.39 9.02
N LYS A 115 -4.62 5.74 10.31
CA LYS A 115 -5.80 5.48 11.16
C LYS A 115 -6.98 6.39 10.84
N ASP A 116 -6.73 7.64 10.49
CA ASP A 116 -7.79 8.58 10.11
C ASP A 116 -8.55 8.10 8.86
N HIS A 117 -7.95 7.20 8.07
CA HIS A 117 -8.57 6.52 6.93
C HIS A 117 -9.28 5.20 7.27
N PHE A 118 -9.35 4.80 8.55
CA PHE A 118 -10.14 3.65 8.95
C PHE A 118 -11.62 4.00 8.95
N LYS A 119 -12.45 3.05 8.54
CA LYS A 119 -13.89 3.20 8.67
C LYS A 119 -14.25 3.15 10.15
N ASN A 120 -15.06 4.11 10.59
CA ASN A 120 -15.65 4.08 11.93
C ASN A 120 -16.46 2.79 12.07
N ASN A 121 -16.14 1.96 13.06
CA ASN A 121 -17.02 0.85 13.42
C ASN A 121 -18.32 1.47 13.93
N THR A 122 -19.38 1.44 13.11
CA THR A 122 -20.75 1.70 13.58
C THR A 122 -21.30 0.43 14.21
#